data_AF-A0AAF0M063-F1
#
_entry.id   AF-A0AAF0M063-F1
#
_cell.length_a   1.000
_cell.length_b   1.000
_cell.length_c   1.000
_cell.angle_alpha   90.00
_cell.angle_beta   90.00
_cell.angle_gamma   90.00
#
_symmetry.space_group_name_H-M   'P 1'
#
loop_
_entity.id
_entity.type
_entity.pdbx_description
1 polymer ?
#
loop_
_entity_poly.entity_id
_entity_poly.type
_entity_poly.pdbx_seq_one_letter_code
_entity_poly.pdbx_strand_id
1 'polypeptide(L)'
;MRWDGQAITAERSDMLPGLESNSGFVRSVTTPEFAGVTFHEVLAKSALNKVGGADGGTWGVTINPYRGCSHACVYCFARPTHTYLEFDGGADFDQQIVVKTNVADVLTRELAKPSWDRHPVALGTNTDPYQRAEGRYRLMPGIIRALAESGTPFSILTKGSLLRRDIPLLVEAAKSVPVDIAMSIAVYDDDLQQSVEPGTPTTSARLATVRAVRDAGLDCSVFLMPVLPYITDTRAHLQDAVGRAAASGATSLMYSALHLKPGIKPWWYEWLGRTHPDLVGRYRAMYLDNTYAPKDYRRWLAERVRPILREHGLSLGQVDPATGSMGFSDDAVPRTSDQSPLKRADPGYAHRAEYRPTNGRQPARTAASSSPSLAPSPTSAPVRRTSSGPGGPRLF
;
A
#
# COMPACT_ATOMS: atom_id res chain seq x y z
N MET A 1 -12.73 -11.53 -28.99
CA MET A 1 -12.73 -10.24 -28.27
C MET A 1 -11.79 -9.28 -29.00
N ARG A 2 -11.94 -7.96 -28.92
CA ARG A 2 -11.07 -6.96 -29.61
C ARG A 2 -9.58 -7.00 -29.18
N TRP A 3 -9.20 -7.92 -28.30
CA TRP A 3 -7.91 -7.96 -27.60
C TRP A 3 -7.11 -9.25 -27.85
N ASP A 4 -7.62 -10.17 -28.67
CA ASP A 4 -6.91 -11.44 -28.96
C ASP A 4 -5.61 -11.20 -29.75
N GLY A 5 -5.51 -10.09 -30.49
CA GLY A 5 -4.31 -9.69 -31.25
C GLY A 5 -3.23 -8.94 -30.46
N GLN A 6 -3.40 -8.73 -29.15
CA GLN A 6 -2.40 -8.11 -28.26
C GLN A 6 -1.82 -9.11 -27.23
N ALA A 7 -2.16 -10.40 -27.38
CA ALA A 7 -1.55 -11.45 -26.60
C ALA A 7 -0.12 -11.66 -27.09
N ILE A 8 0.87 -11.41 -26.24
CA ILE A 8 2.17 -12.02 -26.43
C ILE A 8 1.96 -13.49 -26.07
N THR A 9 1.81 -14.37 -27.06
CA THR A 9 1.90 -15.81 -26.83
C THR A 9 3.32 -16.09 -26.42
N ALA A 10 3.58 -16.04 -25.11
CA ALA A 10 4.85 -16.44 -24.55
C ALA A 10 5.03 -17.92 -24.87
N GLU A 11 5.86 -18.22 -25.87
CA GLU A 11 6.51 -19.51 -25.94
C GLU A 11 7.25 -19.72 -24.61
N ARG A 12 7.35 -20.99 -24.22
CA ARG A 12 7.67 -21.48 -22.86
C ARG A 12 9.03 -21.04 -22.28
N SER A 13 9.75 -20.13 -22.92
CA SER A 13 11.06 -19.58 -22.53
C SER A 13 11.02 -18.18 -21.93
N ASP A 14 9.92 -17.43 -22.08
CA ASP A 14 9.85 -16.02 -21.69
C ASP A 14 9.02 -15.80 -20.41
N MET A 15 8.74 -16.90 -19.69
CA MET A 15 7.99 -16.87 -18.45
C MET A 15 8.90 -16.41 -17.30
N LEU A 16 8.36 -15.51 -16.46
CA LEU A 16 9.07 -15.03 -15.28
C LEU A 16 9.02 -16.10 -14.18
N PRO A 17 10.17 -16.58 -13.66
CA PRO A 17 10.22 -17.76 -12.79
C PRO A 17 9.31 -17.70 -11.54
N GLY A 18 9.01 -16.51 -11.03
CA GLY A 18 8.12 -16.28 -9.88
C GLY A 18 6.62 -16.46 -10.17
N LEU A 19 6.17 -16.32 -11.43
CA LEU A 19 4.79 -16.57 -11.83
C LEU A 19 4.53 -18.02 -12.28
N GLU A 20 5.59 -18.74 -12.69
CA GLU A 20 5.52 -20.15 -13.12
C GLU A 20 5.08 -21.08 -11.98
N SER A 21 5.55 -20.79 -10.77
CA SER A 21 5.35 -21.65 -9.58
C SER A 21 3.97 -21.50 -8.93
N ASN A 22 3.15 -20.52 -9.35
CA ASN A 22 1.89 -20.17 -8.68
C ASN A 22 0.63 -20.36 -9.57
N SER A 23 0.55 -21.51 -10.26
CA SER A 23 -0.65 -22.26 -10.73
C SER A 23 -1.96 -21.51 -11.05
N GLY A 24 -1.87 -20.36 -11.71
CA GLY A 24 -3.01 -19.61 -12.23
C GLY A 24 -2.66 -18.62 -13.34
N PHE A 25 -1.39 -18.53 -13.76
CA PHE A 25 -0.98 -17.64 -14.84
C PHE A 25 -1.71 -17.96 -16.15
N VAL A 26 -2.23 -16.92 -16.81
CA VAL A 26 -2.94 -17.03 -18.07
C VAL A 26 -2.08 -16.47 -19.21
N ARG A 27 -1.69 -15.20 -19.10
CA ARG A 27 -0.86 -14.50 -20.10
C ARG A 27 -0.33 -13.17 -19.57
N SER A 28 0.66 -12.63 -20.28
CA SER A 28 1.11 -11.24 -20.13
C SER A 28 0.57 -10.40 -21.30
N VAL A 29 0.10 -9.18 -21.00
CA VAL A 29 -0.49 -8.26 -21.98
C VAL A 29 0.17 -6.89 -21.83
N THR A 30 0.65 -6.34 -22.94
CA THR A 30 1.07 -4.94 -23.07
C THR A 30 0.17 -4.24 -24.06
N THR A 31 -0.15 -2.98 -23.81
CA THR A 31 -1.11 -2.22 -24.65
C THR A 31 -0.65 -0.78 -24.80
N PRO A 32 -0.77 -0.15 -25.99
CA PRO A 32 -0.32 1.23 -26.22
C PRO A 32 -0.91 2.25 -25.24
N GLU A 33 -2.16 2.07 -24.80
CA GLU A 33 -2.86 2.96 -23.87
C GLU A 33 -2.26 2.94 -22.45
N PHE A 34 -1.42 1.94 -22.17
CA PHE A 34 -0.73 1.71 -20.91
C PHE A 34 0.77 1.52 -21.16
N ALA A 35 1.36 2.38 -22.00
CA ALA A 35 2.79 2.36 -22.29
C ALA A 35 3.63 2.31 -21.00
N GLY A 36 4.60 1.40 -20.96
CA GLY A 36 5.44 1.14 -19.80
C GLY A 36 4.81 0.26 -18.73
N VAL A 37 3.62 -0.31 -18.95
CA VAL A 37 2.97 -1.24 -18.02
C VAL A 37 2.70 -2.58 -18.72
N THR A 38 3.04 -3.67 -18.04
CA THR A 38 2.71 -5.04 -18.40
C THR A 38 1.67 -5.57 -17.43
N PHE A 39 0.59 -6.15 -17.96
CA PHE A 39 -0.42 -6.83 -17.16
C PHE A 39 -0.19 -8.34 -17.18
N HIS A 40 -0.03 -8.96 -16.01
CA HIS A 40 0.04 -10.41 -15.87
C HIS A 40 -1.32 -10.93 -15.41
N GLU A 41 -2.10 -11.46 -16.35
CA GLU A 41 -3.42 -12.02 -16.08
C GLU A 41 -3.28 -13.37 -15.38
N VAL A 42 -3.94 -13.52 -14.23
CA VAL A 42 -3.94 -14.74 -13.43
C VAL A 42 -5.36 -15.11 -12.99
N LEU A 43 -5.60 -16.40 -12.82
CA LEU A 43 -6.76 -16.95 -12.13
C LEU A 43 -6.46 -17.06 -10.64
N ALA A 44 -7.16 -16.27 -9.84
CA ALA A 44 -7.11 -16.35 -8.40
C ALA A 44 -7.77 -17.64 -7.90
N LYS A 45 -7.17 -18.25 -6.88
CA LYS A 45 -7.77 -19.35 -6.11
C LYS A 45 -8.66 -18.85 -4.98
N SER A 46 -8.40 -17.64 -4.50
CA SER A 46 -9.16 -16.96 -3.45
C SER A 46 -9.19 -15.45 -3.69
N ALA A 47 -10.31 -14.82 -3.38
CA ALA A 47 -10.49 -13.37 -3.45
C ALA A 47 -10.31 -12.74 -2.06
N LEU A 48 -10.87 -13.36 -1.02
CA LEU A 48 -10.83 -12.90 0.36
C LEU A 48 -9.50 -13.23 1.04
N ASN A 49 -8.81 -12.20 1.55
CA ASN A 49 -7.54 -12.34 2.26
C ASN A 49 -7.75 -11.97 3.73
N LYS A 50 -7.58 -12.94 4.65
CA LYS A 50 -7.60 -12.66 6.08
C LYS A 50 -6.32 -11.97 6.50
N VAL A 51 -6.43 -10.85 7.20
CA VAL A 51 -5.29 -10.07 7.69
C VAL A 51 -5.29 -10.16 9.22
N GLY A 52 -4.21 -10.69 9.79
CA GLY A 52 -4.00 -10.74 11.25
C GLY A 52 -2.94 -9.76 11.72
N GLY A 53 -2.97 -9.38 13.01
CA GLY A 53 -1.88 -8.65 13.69
C GLY A 53 -2.13 -7.16 13.95
N ALA A 54 -1.20 -6.52 14.67
CA ALA A 54 -1.28 -5.14 15.17
C ALA A 54 -1.33 -4.05 14.06
N ASP A 55 -0.84 -4.37 12.86
CA ASP A 55 -0.87 -3.49 11.68
C ASP A 55 -2.17 -3.64 10.85
N GLY A 56 -2.98 -4.66 11.16
CA GLY A 56 -4.06 -5.15 10.30
C GLY A 56 -5.36 -4.36 10.37
N GLY A 57 -5.42 -3.28 11.15
CA GLY A 57 -6.67 -2.56 11.44
C GLY A 57 -7.84 -3.47 11.82
N THR A 58 -9.03 -2.91 11.86
CA THR A 58 -10.27 -3.61 12.27
C THR A 58 -10.91 -4.46 11.17
N TRP A 59 -10.34 -4.49 9.95
CA TRP A 59 -10.90 -5.14 8.75
C TRP A 59 -11.08 -6.64 8.91
N GLY A 60 -10.04 -7.32 9.42
CA GLY A 60 -9.95 -8.78 9.43
C GLY A 60 -9.89 -9.46 8.04
N VAL A 61 -10.54 -8.89 7.01
CA VAL A 61 -10.67 -9.43 5.65
C VAL A 61 -10.51 -8.33 4.59
N THR A 62 -9.76 -8.62 3.53
CA THR A 62 -9.48 -7.67 2.44
C THR A 62 -9.58 -8.31 1.07
N ILE A 63 -9.85 -7.51 0.04
CA ILE A 63 -9.76 -7.92 -1.36
C ILE A 63 -8.73 -7.05 -2.08
N ASN A 64 -7.78 -7.71 -2.74
CA ASN A 64 -6.81 -7.06 -3.62
C ASN A 64 -7.00 -7.66 -5.03
N PRO A 65 -7.74 -6.98 -5.94
CA PRO A 65 -7.95 -7.44 -7.31
C PRO A 65 -6.66 -7.39 -8.15
N TYR A 66 -5.73 -6.54 -7.73
CA TYR A 66 -4.42 -6.34 -8.37
C TYR A 66 -3.27 -6.63 -7.41
N ARG A 67 -2.10 -7.01 -7.94
CA ARG A 67 -0.79 -6.83 -7.25
C ARG A 67 0.08 -5.90 -8.10
N GLY A 68 0.82 -5.03 -7.44
CA GLY A 68 1.40 -3.83 -8.08
C GLY A 68 0.40 -2.68 -8.13
N CYS A 69 0.94 -1.47 -8.27
CA CYS A 69 0.11 -0.28 -8.40
C CYS A 69 0.76 0.79 -9.27
N SER A 70 0.13 1.04 -10.42
CA SER A 70 0.53 2.08 -11.38
C SER A 70 0.42 3.52 -10.86
N HIS A 71 -0.04 3.72 -9.63
CA HIS A 71 0.03 5.01 -8.93
C HIS A 71 1.46 5.43 -8.58
N ALA A 72 2.38 4.47 -8.48
CA ALA A 72 3.81 4.71 -8.32
C ALA A 72 4.20 5.62 -7.14
N CYS A 73 3.44 5.59 -6.04
CA CYS A 73 3.75 6.43 -4.87
C CYS A 73 5.10 6.03 -4.28
N VAL A 74 6.00 7.00 -4.11
CA VAL A 74 7.38 6.76 -3.61
C VAL A 74 7.35 6.15 -2.21
N TYR A 75 6.39 6.55 -1.38
CA TYR A 75 6.24 6.10 0.00
C TYR A 75 5.40 4.82 0.18
N CYS A 76 4.95 4.18 -0.91
CA CYS A 76 3.96 3.10 -0.84
C CYS A 76 4.46 1.89 -0.04
N PHE A 77 3.88 1.61 1.14
CA PHE A 77 4.30 0.49 1.99
C PHE A 77 4.08 -0.90 1.37
N ALA A 78 3.27 -0.99 0.30
CA ALA A 78 2.94 -2.25 -0.36
C ALA A 78 4.02 -2.73 -1.35
N ARG A 79 4.99 -1.88 -1.72
CA ARG A 79 6.04 -2.27 -2.68
C ARG A 79 6.78 -3.57 -2.33
N PRO A 80 7.10 -3.90 -1.06
CA PRO A 80 7.80 -5.14 -0.74
C PRO A 80 6.96 -6.38 -1.01
N THR A 81 5.64 -6.26 -1.17
CA THR A 81 4.78 -7.42 -1.52
C THR A 81 5.06 -7.95 -2.92
N HIS A 82 5.70 -7.15 -3.78
CA HIS A 82 6.07 -7.57 -5.13
C HIS A 82 7.28 -8.52 -5.15
N THR A 83 8.15 -8.47 -4.15
CA THR A 83 9.33 -9.34 -4.10
C THR A 83 8.98 -10.81 -3.86
N TYR A 84 7.76 -11.10 -3.37
CA TYR A 84 7.21 -12.46 -3.31
C TYR A 84 6.92 -13.08 -4.67
N LEU A 85 6.95 -12.27 -5.73
CA LEU A 85 6.76 -12.69 -7.12
C LEU A 85 8.07 -12.63 -7.91
N GLU A 86 9.21 -12.51 -7.22
CA GLU A 86 10.55 -12.36 -7.80
C GLU A 86 10.74 -11.08 -8.64
N PHE A 87 9.87 -10.10 -8.44
CA PHE A 87 10.00 -8.74 -8.96
C PHE A 87 10.70 -7.80 -7.97
N ASP A 88 11.21 -6.67 -8.45
CA ASP A 88 11.70 -5.62 -7.54
C ASP A 88 10.56 -4.82 -6.86
N GLY A 89 10.91 -4.11 -5.79
CA GLY A 89 9.99 -3.20 -5.07
C GLY A 89 9.99 -1.76 -5.61
N GLY A 90 10.64 -1.51 -6.73
CA GLY A 90 10.78 -0.22 -7.39
C GLY A 90 9.94 -0.15 -8.64
N ALA A 91 10.61 -0.15 -9.78
CA ALA A 91 10.00 0.00 -11.09
C ALA A 91 9.04 -1.17 -11.40
N ASP A 92 9.38 -2.40 -11.00
CA ASP A 92 8.50 -3.53 -11.28
C ASP A 92 7.18 -3.42 -10.53
N PHE A 93 7.16 -2.88 -9.30
CA PHE A 93 5.91 -2.66 -8.59
C PHE A 93 4.96 -1.70 -9.32
N ASP A 94 5.54 -0.73 -10.03
CA ASP A 94 4.82 0.33 -10.72
C ASP A 94 4.35 -0.14 -12.11
N GLN A 95 5.07 -1.09 -12.73
CA GLN A 95 4.96 -1.46 -14.14
C GLN A 95 4.49 -2.89 -14.40
N GLN A 96 4.73 -3.84 -13.49
CA GLN A 96 4.37 -5.26 -13.64
C GLN A 96 3.10 -5.53 -12.81
N ILE A 97 1.92 -5.34 -13.40
CA ILE A 97 0.65 -5.42 -12.67
C ILE A 97 0.03 -6.81 -12.82
N VAL A 98 -0.03 -7.57 -11.73
CA VAL A 98 -0.77 -8.84 -11.70
C VAL A 98 -2.26 -8.57 -11.57
N VAL A 99 -3.06 -9.16 -12.44
CA VAL A 99 -4.51 -8.95 -12.53
C VAL A 99 -5.24 -10.25 -12.29
N LYS A 100 -6.06 -10.31 -11.24
CA LYS A 100 -6.89 -11.49 -10.93
C LYS A 100 -8.19 -11.45 -11.74
N THR A 101 -8.17 -11.98 -12.96
CA THR A 101 -9.26 -11.80 -13.93
C THR A 101 -10.58 -12.47 -13.53
N ASN A 102 -10.53 -13.53 -12.73
CA ASN A 102 -11.70 -14.26 -12.22
C ASN A 102 -12.12 -13.85 -10.80
N VAL A 103 -11.62 -12.72 -10.26
CA VAL A 103 -11.79 -12.36 -8.84
C VAL A 103 -13.26 -12.26 -8.41
N ALA A 104 -14.13 -11.72 -9.26
CA ALA A 104 -15.55 -11.58 -8.95
C ALA A 104 -16.26 -12.96 -8.84
N ASP A 105 -15.93 -13.90 -9.73
CA ASP A 105 -16.51 -15.25 -9.69
C ASP A 105 -16.04 -16.02 -8.46
N VAL A 106 -14.74 -15.91 -8.14
CA VAL A 106 -14.16 -16.53 -6.95
C VAL A 106 -14.81 -15.94 -5.69
N LEU A 107 -14.94 -14.62 -5.64
CA LEU A 107 -15.56 -13.92 -4.52
C LEU A 107 -17.00 -14.37 -4.33
N THR A 108 -17.81 -14.40 -5.39
CA THR A 108 -19.21 -14.86 -5.33
C THR A 108 -19.32 -16.26 -4.72
N ARG A 109 -18.45 -17.19 -5.15
CA ARG A 109 -18.42 -18.55 -4.58
C ARG A 109 -17.96 -18.58 -3.13
N GLU A 110 -17.02 -17.72 -2.73
CA GLU A 110 -16.54 -17.64 -1.35
C GLU A 110 -17.61 -17.07 -0.41
N LEU A 111 -18.34 -16.04 -0.84
CA LEU A 111 -19.39 -15.38 -0.06
C LEU A 111 -20.67 -16.23 0.06
N ALA A 112 -20.92 -17.14 -0.90
CA ALA A 112 -22.05 -18.07 -0.85
C ALA A 112 -21.86 -19.26 0.12
N LYS A 113 -20.67 -19.42 0.71
CA LYS A 113 -20.40 -20.51 1.66
C LYS A 113 -21.23 -20.30 2.94
N PRO A 114 -21.88 -21.35 3.48
CA PRO A 114 -22.64 -21.24 4.74
C PRO A 114 -21.79 -20.78 5.94
N SER A 115 -20.48 -20.95 5.87
CA SER A 115 -19.53 -20.49 6.90
C SER A 115 -19.14 -19.01 6.79
N TRP A 116 -19.62 -18.30 5.78
CA TRP A 116 -19.35 -16.88 5.63
C TRP A 116 -20.26 -16.05 6.54
N ASP A 117 -19.68 -15.48 7.59
CA ASP A 117 -20.38 -14.68 8.61
C ASP A 117 -20.47 -13.19 8.25
N ARG A 118 -20.36 -12.85 6.95
CA ARG A 118 -20.48 -11.47 6.44
C ARG A 118 -19.56 -10.47 7.15
N HIS A 119 -18.35 -10.91 7.48
CA HIS A 119 -17.34 -10.03 8.04
C HIS A 119 -17.08 -8.85 7.09
N PRO A 120 -16.86 -7.63 7.62
CA PRO A 120 -16.62 -6.48 6.78
C PRO A 120 -15.37 -6.67 5.90
N VAL A 121 -15.44 -6.21 4.66
CA VAL A 121 -14.36 -6.38 3.68
C VAL A 121 -13.76 -5.04 3.27
N ALA A 122 -12.45 -4.89 3.41
CA ALA A 122 -11.76 -3.67 2.99
C ALA A 122 -11.07 -3.81 1.63
N LEU A 123 -11.22 -2.79 0.79
CA LEU A 123 -10.53 -2.60 -0.48
C LEU A 123 -9.62 -1.37 -0.42
N GLY A 124 -8.50 -1.40 -1.14
CA GLY A 124 -7.53 -0.31 -1.11
C GLY A 124 -6.50 -0.40 0.02
N THR A 125 -6.32 -1.59 0.60
CA THR A 125 -5.41 -1.82 1.72
C THR A 125 -3.98 -2.14 1.30
N ASN A 126 -3.76 -2.85 0.19
CA ASN A 126 -2.42 -3.12 -0.34
C ASN A 126 -2.21 -2.56 -1.75
N THR A 127 -3.22 -2.67 -2.61
CA THR A 127 -3.21 -2.06 -3.95
C THR A 127 -4.47 -1.27 -4.17
N ASP A 128 -4.39 -0.27 -5.06
CA ASP A 128 -5.53 0.59 -5.32
C ASP A 128 -6.55 -0.11 -6.26
N PRO A 129 -7.83 -0.23 -5.85
CA PRO A 129 -8.87 -0.88 -6.65
C PRO A 129 -9.26 -0.08 -7.90
N TYR A 130 -9.02 1.23 -7.92
CA TYR A 130 -9.35 2.14 -9.02
C TYR A 130 -8.12 2.76 -9.68
N GLN A 131 -6.97 2.07 -9.61
CA GLN A 131 -5.82 2.41 -10.45
C GLN A 131 -6.15 2.29 -11.94
N ARG A 132 -5.28 2.80 -12.82
CA ARG A 132 -5.51 2.83 -14.28
C ARG A 132 -5.96 1.49 -14.86
N ALA A 133 -5.43 0.37 -14.36
CA ALA A 133 -5.79 -0.99 -14.79
C ALA A 133 -7.31 -1.25 -14.75
N GLU A 134 -8.02 -0.69 -13.77
CA GLU A 134 -9.47 -0.85 -13.61
C GLU A 134 -10.28 -0.21 -14.76
N GLY A 135 -9.69 0.74 -15.50
CA GLY A 135 -10.30 1.29 -16.70
C GLY A 135 -10.47 0.25 -17.82
N ARG A 136 -9.53 -0.69 -17.89
CA ARG A 136 -9.51 -1.81 -18.85
C ARG A 136 -10.27 -3.01 -18.32
N TYR A 137 -9.91 -3.48 -17.13
CA TYR A 137 -10.38 -4.78 -16.62
C TYR A 137 -11.78 -4.74 -16.01
N ARG A 138 -12.20 -3.59 -15.47
CA ARG A 138 -13.54 -3.39 -14.91
C ARG A 138 -13.95 -4.47 -13.89
N LEU A 139 -13.06 -4.80 -12.95
CA LEU A 139 -13.28 -5.84 -11.95
C LEU A 139 -14.18 -5.34 -10.80
N MET A 140 -14.13 -4.04 -10.50
CA MET A 140 -14.84 -3.46 -9.36
C MET A 140 -16.37 -3.61 -9.42
N PRO A 141 -17.06 -3.42 -10.57
CA PRO A 141 -18.50 -3.64 -10.63
C PRO A 141 -18.94 -5.06 -10.24
N GLY A 142 -18.16 -6.08 -10.58
CA GLY A 142 -18.43 -7.47 -10.19
C GLY A 142 -18.19 -7.69 -8.69
N ILE A 143 -17.12 -7.11 -8.15
CA ILE A 143 -16.79 -7.18 -6.72
C ILE A 143 -17.86 -6.49 -5.87
N ILE A 144 -18.29 -5.29 -6.23
CA ILE A 144 -19.31 -4.52 -5.51
C ILE A 144 -20.63 -5.28 -5.47
N ARG A 145 -21.06 -5.84 -6.62
CA ARG A 145 -22.29 -6.66 -6.68
C ARG A 145 -22.20 -7.88 -5.78
N ALA A 146 -21.13 -8.65 -5.86
CA ALA A 146 -20.97 -9.85 -5.04
C ALA A 146 -21.01 -9.53 -3.53
N LEU A 147 -20.38 -8.44 -3.10
CA LEU A 147 -20.43 -8.00 -1.70
C LEU A 147 -21.84 -7.57 -1.29
N ALA A 148 -22.49 -6.72 -2.07
CA ALA A 148 -23.84 -6.23 -1.77
C ALA A 148 -24.90 -7.35 -1.76
N GLU A 149 -24.90 -8.22 -2.78
CA GLU A 149 -25.87 -9.32 -2.92
C GLU A 149 -25.71 -10.39 -1.82
N SER A 150 -24.50 -10.58 -1.30
CA SER A 150 -24.25 -11.48 -0.17
C SER A 150 -24.61 -10.88 1.20
N GLY A 151 -24.96 -9.59 1.25
CA GLY A 151 -25.18 -8.86 2.49
C GLY A 151 -23.89 -8.53 3.25
N THR A 152 -22.74 -8.51 2.56
CA THR A 152 -21.43 -8.25 3.16
C THR A 152 -21.10 -6.75 3.15
N PRO A 153 -20.93 -6.11 4.33
CA PRO A 153 -20.48 -4.73 4.41
C PRO A 153 -19.07 -4.55 3.86
N PHE A 154 -18.76 -3.38 3.31
CA PHE A 154 -17.43 -3.13 2.78
C PHE A 154 -17.01 -1.67 2.83
N SER A 155 -15.69 -1.47 2.77
CA SER A 155 -15.08 -0.14 2.65
C SER A 155 -14.14 -0.07 1.44
N ILE A 156 -14.10 1.09 0.80
CA ILE A 156 -13.23 1.38 -0.34
C ILE A 156 -12.35 2.58 0.00
N LEU A 157 -11.04 2.36 0.05
CA LEU A 157 -10.03 3.42 0.04
C LEU A 157 -9.37 3.52 -1.34
N THR A 158 -9.27 4.71 -1.91
CA THR A 158 -8.61 4.87 -3.22
C THR A 158 -8.00 6.26 -3.40
N LYS A 159 -7.00 6.36 -4.27
CA LYS A 159 -6.50 7.60 -4.88
C LYS A 159 -7.07 7.82 -6.29
N GLY A 160 -7.70 6.81 -6.87
CA GLY A 160 -8.17 6.79 -8.25
C GLY A 160 -9.49 7.54 -8.46
N SER A 161 -9.55 8.40 -9.47
CA SER A 161 -10.77 9.14 -9.83
C SER A 161 -11.77 8.30 -10.63
N LEU A 162 -11.37 7.09 -11.04
CA LEU A 162 -12.24 6.15 -11.76
C LEU A 162 -13.40 5.65 -10.89
N LEU A 163 -13.30 5.77 -9.57
CA LEU A 163 -14.40 5.54 -8.62
C LEU A 163 -15.70 6.22 -9.07
N ARG A 164 -15.62 7.41 -9.69
CA ARG A 164 -16.79 8.16 -10.19
C ARG A 164 -17.68 7.36 -11.14
N ARG A 165 -17.10 6.44 -11.93
CA ARG A 165 -17.84 5.55 -12.83
C ARG A 165 -18.84 4.67 -12.09
N ASP A 166 -18.46 4.21 -10.90
CA ASP A 166 -19.18 3.19 -10.14
C ASP A 166 -20.02 3.79 -8.99
N ILE A 167 -20.06 5.13 -8.85
CA ILE A 167 -20.91 5.81 -7.84
C ILE A 167 -22.39 5.35 -7.92
N PRO A 168 -23.05 5.28 -9.09
CA PRO A 168 -24.43 4.80 -9.15
C PRO A 168 -24.60 3.37 -8.60
N LEU A 169 -23.59 2.51 -8.80
CA LEU A 169 -23.59 1.15 -8.27
C LEU A 169 -23.36 1.14 -6.74
N LEU A 170 -22.50 2.03 -6.23
CA LEU A 170 -22.27 2.17 -4.80
C LEU A 170 -23.50 2.73 -4.07
N VAL A 171 -24.24 3.65 -4.68
CA VAL A 171 -25.53 4.13 -4.17
C VAL A 171 -26.53 2.98 -4.05
N GLU A 172 -26.60 2.10 -5.05
CA GLU A 172 -27.47 0.93 -4.98
C GLU A 172 -27.02 -0.06 -3.91
N ALA A 173 -25.73 -0.36 -3.83
CA ALA A 173 -25.16 -1.24 -2.80
C ALA A 173 -25.45 -0.73 -1.38
N ALA A 174 -25.33 0.58 -1.16
CA ALA A 174 -25.57 1.24 0.13
C ALA A 174 -27.03 1.10 0.62
N LYS A 175 -27.98 0.73 -0.24
CA LYS A 175 -29.37 0.42 0.18
C LYS A 175 -29.48 -0.93 0.89
N SER A 176 -28.53 -1.84 0.65
CA SER A 176 -28.59 -3.23 1.11
C SER A 176 -27.55 -3.54 2.19
N VAL A 177 -26.38 -2.90 2.12
CA VAL A 177 -25.28 -3.10 3.06
C VAL A 177 -24.63 -1.77 3.43
N PRO A 178 -24.00 -1.66 4.61
CA PRO A 178 -23.13 -0.53 4.93
C PRO A 178 -21.96 -0.44 3.93
N VAL A 179 -21.69 0.78 3.45
CA VAL A 179 -20.62 1.08 2.50
C VAL A 179 -19.88 2.34 2.92
N ASP A 180 -18.59 2.21 3.20
CA ASP A 180 -17.73 3.35 3.52
C ASP A 180 -16.80 3.67 2.35
N ILE A 181 -16.73 4.96 2.00
CA ILE A 181 -15.91 5.45 0.90
C ILE A 181 -14.87 6.43 1.42
N ALA A 182 -13.63 6.24 1.01
CA ALA A 182 -12.54 7.11 1.37
C ALA A 182 -11.63 7.46 0.18
N MET A 183 -11.27 8.74 0.08
CA MET A 183 -10.29 9.25 -0.86
C MET A 183 -8.97 9.57 -0.15
N SER A 184 -7.87 8.98 -0.61
CA SER A 184 -6.53 9.33 -0.14
C SER A 184 -5.98 10.52 -0.91
N ILE A 185 -5.78 11.62 -0.19
CA ILE A 185 -5.27 12.89 -0.73
C ILE A 185 -4.20 13.38 0.25
N ALA A 186 -2.95 13.03 -0.01
CA ALA A 186 -1.84 13.28 0.91
C ALA A 186 -1.18 14.66 0.68
N VAL A 187 -1.12 15.12 -0.56
CA VAL A 187 -0.38 16.30 -0.98
C VAL A 187 -1.30 17.24 -1.75
N TYR A 188 -1.32 18.52 -1.39
CA TYR A 188 -2.20 19.55 -1.97
C TYR A 188 -1.47 20.57 -2.85
N ASP A 189 -0.15 20.43 -2.95
CA ASP A 189 0.72 21.10 -3.91
C ASP A 189 0.90 20.20 -5.14
N ASP A 190 0.59 20.72 -6.34
CA ASP A 190 0.53 19.90 -7.55
C ASP A 190 1.91 19.40 -8.00
N ASP A 191 2.97 20.21 -7.88
CA ASP A 191 4.33 19.84 -8.26
C ASP A 191 4.89 18.76 -7.33
N LEU A 192 4.72 18.92 -6.02
CA LEU A 192 5.11 17.92 -5.04
C LEU A 192 4.29 16.63 -5.22
N GLN A 193 2.99 16.74 -5.50
CA GLN A 193 2.13 15.59 -5.75
C GLN A 193 2.61 14.80 -6.97
N GLN A 194 2.92 15.46 -8.08
CA GLN A 194 3.48 14.79 -9.28
C GLN A 194 4.87 14.20 -9.00
N SER A 195 5.66 14.82 -8.14
CA SER A 195 6.98 14.29 -7.75
C SER A 195 6.90 13.01 -6.91
N VAL A 196 5.93 12.91 -5.98
CA VAL A 196 5.87 11.81 -4.99
C VAL A 196 4.77 10.78 -5.26
N GLU A 197 3.76 11.13 -6.05
CA GLU A 197 2.64 10.27 -6.48
C GLU A 197 2.37 10.37 -8.01
N PRO A 198 3.39 10.19 -8.87
CA PRO A 198 3.33 10.54 -10.30
C PRO A 198 2.23 9.82 -11.09
N GLY A 199 1.84 8.61 -10.68
CA GLY A 199 0.82 7.83 -11.36
C GLY A 199 -0.61 8.11 -10.90
N THR A 200 -0.80 8.96 -9.89
CA THR A 200 -2.13 9.25 -9.31
C THR A 200 -2.81 10.43 -10.01
N PRO A 201 -4.16 10.48 -10.01
CA PRO A 201 -4.87 11.68 -10.44
C PRO A 201 -4.49 12.89 -9.60
N THR A 202 -4.53 14.08 -10.21
CA THR A 202 -4.24 15.34 -9.53
C THR A 202 -5.10 15.52 -8.27
N THR A 203 -4.61 16.31 -7.33
CA THR A 203 -5.35 16.63 -6.09
C THR A 203 -6.72 17.20 -6.40
N SER A 204 -6.82 18.12 -7.37
CA SER A 204 -8.10 18.66 -7.85
C SER A 204 -9.03 17.58 -8.41
N ALA A 205 -8.52 16.60 -9.16
CA ALA A 205 -9.32 15.48 -9.66
C ALA A 205 -9.81 14.56 -8.54
N ARG A 206 -9.01 14.36 -7.48
CA ARG A 206 -9.40 13.58 -6.29
C ARG A 206 -10.45 14.31 -5.45
N LEU A 207 -10.32 15.62 -5.23
CA LEU A 207 -11.34 16.44 -4.57
C LEU A 207 -12.65 16.48 -5.36
N ALA A 208 -12.59 16.50 -6.69
CA ALA A 208 -13.78 16.37 -7.54
C ALA A 208 -14.46 15.00 -7.38
N THR A 209 -13.70 13.94 -7.10
CA THR A 209 -14.29 12.63 -6.73
C THR A 209 -15.00 12.70 -5.39
N VAL A 210 -14.42 13.36 -4.38
CA VAL A 210 -15.09 13.56 -3.07
C VAL A 210 -16.42 14.27 -3.28
N ARG A 211 -16.44 15.38 -4.03
CA ARG A 211 -17.68 16.10 -4.38
C ARG A 211 -18.70 15.19 -5.05
N ALA A 212 -18.30 14.44 -6.07
CA ALA A 212 -19.20 13.55 -6.79
C ALA A 212 -19.82 12.45 -5.89
N VAL A 213 -19.06 11.92 -4.93
CA VAL A 213 -19.58 10.95 -3.94
C VAL A 213 -20.62 11.61 -3.03
N ARG A 214 -20.35 12.83 -2.57
CA ARG A 214 -21.26 13.60 -1.71
C ARG A 214 -22.52 14.06 -2.42
N ASP A 215 -22.41 14.50 -3.67
CA ASP A 215 -23.54 14.90 -4.50
C ASP A 215 -24.49 13.71 -4.77
N ALA A 216 -23.96 12.49 -4.74
CA ALA A 216 -24.74 11.26 -4.82
C ALA A 216 -25.35 10.79 -3.48
N GLY A 217 -25.15 11.56 -2.40
CA GLY A 217 -25.72 11.29 -1.07
C GLY A 217 -24.94 10.28 -0.23
N LEU A 218 -23.72 9.90 -0.62
CA LEU A 218 -22.87 8.95 0.12
C LEU A 218 -21.80 9.68 0.93
N ASP A 219 -21.48 9.20 2.12
CA ASP A 219 -20.39 9.73 2.94
C ASP A 219 -19.03 9.46 2.32
N CYS A 220 -18.11 10.43 2.48
CA CYS A 220 -16.77 10.33 1.90
C CYS A 220 -15.73 10.91 2.85
N SER A 221 -14.89 10.03 3.39
CA SER A 221 -13.78 10.39 4.25
C SER A 221 -12.54 10.76 3.42
N VAL A 222 -11.74 11.72 3.89
CA VAL A 222 -10.45 12.06 3.26
C VAL A 222 -9.30 11.58 4.13
N PHE A 223 -8.33 10.90 3.52
CA PHE A 223 -7.13 10.43 4.20
C PHE A 223 -5.96 11.33 3.81
N LEU A 224 -5.64 12.29 4.68
CA LEU A 224 -4.43 13.12 4.66
C LEU A 224 -3.24 12.31 5.18
N MET A 225 -2.89 11.26 4.44
CA MET A 225 -1.92 10.25 4.82
C MET A 225 -1.09 9.83 3.61
N PRO A 226 0.23 10.09 3.61
CA PRO A 226 1.03 10.63 4.70
C PRO A 226 1.07 12.16 4.76
N VAL A 227 1.14 12.73 5.97
CA VAL A 227 1.77 14.02 6.21
C VAL A 227 3.29 13.83 6.20
N LEU A 228 3.99 14.53 5.32
CA LEU A 228 5.43 14.45 5.13
C LEU A 228 6.16 15.43 6.06
N PRO A 229 6.95 14.97 7.05
CA PRO A 229 7.66 15.84 7.98
C PRO A 229 8.55 16.87 7.26
N TYR A 230 8.50 18.12 7.72
CA TYR A 230 9.20 19.28 7.15
C TYR A 230 8.82 19.68 5.72
N ILE A 231 7.89 18.96 5.08
CA ILE A 231 7.47 19.22 3.69
C ILE A 231 6.00 19.66 3.68
N THR A 232 5.08 18.86 4.24
CA THR A 232 3.63 19.12 4.21
C THR A 232 3.02 19.28 5.60
N ASP A 233 3.83 19.61 6.61
CA ASP A 233 3.44 19.65 8.03
C ASP A 233 3.39 21.07 8.63
N THR A 234 3.60 22.10 7.80
CA THR A 234 3.41 23.49 8.22
C THR A 234 1.93 23.77 8.50
N ARG A 235 1.64 24.73 9.39
CA ARG A 235 0.24 25.10 9.68
C ARG A 235 -0.51 25.54 8.42
N ALA A 236 0.15 26.29 7.53
CA ALA A 236 -0.44 26.74 6.27
C ALA A 236 -0.79 25.56 5.34
N HIS A 237 0.11 24.59 5.19
CA HIS A 237 -0.17 23.38 4.40
C HIS A 237 -1.34 22.56 4.98
N LEU A 238 -1.38 22.40 6.31
CA LEU A 238 -2.45 21.68 6.97
C LEU A 238 -3.80 22.42 6.85
N GLN A 239 -3.82 23.75 6.96
CA GLN A 239 -5.02 24.56 6.76
C GLN A 239 -5.54 24.47 5.32
N ASP A 240 -4.66 24.58 4.31
CA ASP A 240 -5.06 24.43 2.90
C ASP A 240 -5.64 23.03 2.63
N ALA A 241 -4.94 21.98 3.07
CA ALA A 241 -5.37 20.60 2.86
C ALA A 241 -6.73 20.30 3.49
N VAL A 242 -6.91 20.64 4.77
CA VAL A 242 -8.16 20.40 5.50
C VAL A 242 -9.28 21.29 4.94
N GLY A 243 -9.00 22.56 4.66
CA GLY A 243 -9.99 23.48 4.11
C GLY A 243 -10.50 23.07 2.74
N ARG A 244 -9.62 22.61 1.84
CA ARG A 244 -10.00 22.10 0.51
C ARG A 244 -10.77 20.79 0.58
N ALA A 245 -10.40 19.88 1.50
CA ALA A 245 -11.17 18.68 1.75
C ALA A 245 -12.59 19.00 2.26
N ALA A 246 -12.72 19.91 3.23
CA ALA A 246 -14.01 20.38 3.75
C ALA A 246 -14.86 21.03 2.64
N ALA A 247 -14.25 21.91 1.84
CA ALA A 247 -14.90 22.55 0.68
C ALA A 247 -15.24 21.58 -0.46
N SER A 248 -14.74 20.33 -0.43
CA SER A 248 -15.18 19.25 -1.30
C SER A 248 -16.33 18.41 -0.73
N GLY A 249 -16.78 18.72 0.49
CA GLY A 249 -17.87 18.01 1.16
C GLY A 249 -17.42 16.78 1.96
N ALA A 250 -16.12 16.62 2.22
CA ALA A 250 -15.63 15.50 3.03
C ALA A 250 -16.39 15.42 4.36
N THR A 251 -16.77 14.21 4.78
CA THR A 251 -17.57 14.01 6.00
C THR A 251 -16.71 13.80 7.23
N SER A 252 -15.52 13.24 7.03
CA SER A 252 -14.50 13.11 8.06
C SER A 252 -13.11 13.20 7.43
N LEU A 253 -12.11 13.42 8.27
CA LEU A 253 -10.72 13.39 7.85
C LEU A 253 -9.89 12.52 8.78
N MET A 254 -9.05 11.70 8.18
CA MET A 254 -7.99 10.97 8.85
C MET A 254 -6.63 11.51 8.44
N TYR A 255 -5.69 11.47 9.38
CA TYR A 255 -4.32 11.91 9.14
C TYR A 255 -3.34 11.03 9.88
N SER A 256 -2.11 10.98 9.36
CA SER A 256 -0.98 10.32 9.98
C SER A 256 0.29 10.79 9.31
N ALA A 257 1.36 10.82 10.09
CA ALA A 257 2.70 11.05 9.57
C ALA A 257 3.12 9.95 8.59
N LEU A 258 4.11 10.24 7.77
CA LEU A 258 4.79 9.26 6.93
C LEU A 258 5.13 7.98 7.73
N HIS A 259 4.69 6.86 7.18
CA HIS A 259 4.95 5.51 7.66
C HIS A 259 5.93 4.85 6.70
N LEU A 260 7.16 4.60 7.16
CA LEU A 260 8.28 4.24 6.29
C LEU A 260 8.85 2.86 6.65
N LYS A 261 8.26 1.81 6.07
CA LYS A 261 8.71 0.41 6.26
C LYS A 261 10.12 0.19 5.73
N PRO A 262 10.92 -0.74 6.32
CA PRO A 262 12.29 -0.99 5.89
C PRO A 262 12.46 -1.19 4.38
N GLY A 263 11.58 -1.95 3.73
CA GLY A 263 11.64 -2.19 2.28
C GLY A 263 11.35 -0.98 1.39
N ILE A 264 10.88 0.14 1.95
CA ILE A 264 10.58 1.38 1.21
C ILE A 264 11.65 2.45 1.41
N LYS A 265 12.41 2.37 2.50
CA LYS A 265 13.43 3.38 2.84
C LYS A 265 14.38 3.69 1.68
N PRO A 266 14.93 2.71 0.93
CA PRO A 266 15.82 3.02 -0.19
C PRO A 266 15.18 3.96 -1.23
N TRP A 267 13.96 3.64 -1.67
CA TRP A 267 13.21 4.43 -2.65
C TRP A 267 12.88 5.83 -2.13
N TRP A 268 12.48 5.92 -0.86
CA TRP A 268 12.22 7.21 -0.22
C TRP A 268 13.48 8.08 -0.14
N TYR A 269 14.61 7.51 0.30
CA TYR A 269 15.85 8.27 0.44
C TYR A 269 16.49 8.63 -0.90
N GLU A 270 16.29 7.82 -1.95
CA GLU A 270 16.68 8.19 -3.30
C GLU A 270 15.89 9.41 -3.78
N TRP A 271 14.56 9.37 -3.69
CA TRP A 271 13.72 10.51 -4.05
C TRP A 271 14.06 11.74 -3.21
N LEU A 272 14.16 11.59 -1.89
CA LEU A 272 14.46 12.68 -0.95
C LEU A 272 15.85 13.28 -1.23
N GLY A 273 16.86 12.45 -1.53
CA GLY A 273 18.20 12.93 -1.84
C GLY A 273 18.27 13.76 -3.12
N ARG A 274 17.40 13.49 -4.10
CA ARG A 274 17.32 14.26 -5.35
C ARG A 274 16.50 15.55 -5.22
N THR A 275 15.46 15.54 -4.40
CA THR A 275 14.44 16.61 -4.36
C THR A 275 14.55 17.52 -3.14
N HIS A 276 14.99 16.98 -2.00
CA HIS A 276 15.14 17.67 -0.72
C HIS A 276 16.42 17.19 0.02
N PRO A 277 17.62 17.39 -0.57
CA PRO A 277 18.87 16.85 -0.04
C PRO A 277 19.18 17.32 1.39
N ASP A 278 18.76 18.53 1.76
CA ASP A 278 18.91 19.12 3.09
C ASP A 278 18.10 18.39 4.17
N LEU A 279 17.02 17.70 3.80
CA LEU A 279 16.16 16.97 4.72
C LEU A 279 16.61 15.53 4.98
N VAL A 280 17.55 14.98 4.20
CA VAL A 280 18.00 13.58 4.33
C VAL A 280 18.48 13.27 5.75
N GLY A 281 19.29 14.16 6.35
CA GLY A 281 19.78 14.00 7.72
C GLY A 281 18.66 13.94 8.76
N ARG A 282 17.64 14.80 8.62
CA ARG A 282 16.48 14.84 9.52
C ARG A 282 15.61 13.60 9.39
N TYR A 283 15.35 13.15 8.17
CA TYR A 283 14.59 11.93 7.94
C TYR A 283 15.32 10.70 8.46
N ARG A 284 16.64 10.60 8.28
CA ARG A 284 17.44 9.52 8.88
C ARG A 284 17.31 9.52 10.41
N ALA A 285 17.42 10.66 11.06
CA ALA A 285 17.24 10.75 12.51
C ALA A 285 15.84 10.30 12.97
N MET A 286 14.80 10.55 12.17
CA MET A 286 13.42 10.13 12.50
C MET A 286 13.15 8.65 12.20
N TYR A 287 13.69 8.12 11.11
CA TYR A 287 13.25 6.87 10.49
C TYR A 287 14.35 5.83 10.27
N LEU A 288 15.59 5.98 10.78
CA LEU A 288 16.64 4.99 10.53
C LEU A 288 16.21 3.59 11.02
N ASP A 289 15.93 3.46 12.31
CA ASP A 289 15.50 2.19 12.94
C ASP A 289 13.99 2.12 13.18
N ASN A 290 13.28 3.22 12.91
CA ASN A 290 11.84 3.32 13.12
C ASN A 290 11.06 3.18 11.81
N THR A 291 9.83 2.68 11.94
CA THR A 291 8.85 2.67 10.84
C THR A 291 7.89 3.87 10.96
N TYR A 292 7.50 4.20 12.19
CA TYR A 292 6.63 5.33 12.50
C TYR A 292 7.45 6.57 12.82
N ALA A 293 6.88 7.76 12.56
CA ALA A 293 7.44 9.00 13.06
C ALA A 293 7.54 8.98 14.60
N PRO A 294 8.54 9.67 15.20
CA PRO A 294 8.69 9.76 16.65
C PRO A 294 7.39 10.15 17.37
N LYS A 295 7.17 9.61 18.58
CA LYS A 295 5.95 9.83 19.36
C LYS A 295 5.67 11.32 19.57
N ASP A 296 6.69 12.12 19.85
CA ASP A 296 6.53 13.54 20.08
C ASP A 296 6.20 14.32 18.81
N TYR A 297 6.72 13.91 17.65
CA TYR A 297 6.28 14.46 16.35
C TYR A 297 4.80 14.14 16.10
N ARG A 298 4.35 12.90 16.35
CA ARG A 298 2.94 12.53 16.17
C ARG A 298 2.00 13.31 17.11
N ARG A 299 2.42 13.55 18.35
CA ARG A 299 1.69 14.40 19.31
C ARG A 299 1.62 15.84 18.82
N TRP A 300 2.76 16.41 18.42
CA TRP A 300 2.88 17.75 17.86
C TRP A 300 2.01 17.96 16.62
N LEU A 301 1.90 16.93 15.75
CA LEU A 301 1.05 16.95 14.58
C LEU A 301 -0.43 16.93 14.98
N ALA A 302 -0.80 16.09 15.94
CA ALA A 302 -2.18 16.02 16.44
C ALA A 302 -2.65 17.34 17.07
N GLU A 303 -1.78 18.01 17.82
CA GLU A 303 -2.05 19.34 18.41
C GLU A 303 -2.30 20.42 17.36
N ARG A 304 -1.78 20.26 16.14
CA ARG A 304 -1.98 21.18 15.01
C ARG A 304 -3.21 20.85 14.17
N VAL A 305 -3.40 19.58 13.83
CA VAL A 305 -4.49 19.16 12.94
C VAL A 305 -5.85 19.28 13.64
N ARG A 306 -5.95 18.93 14.93
CA ARG A 306 -7.24 18.92 15.65
C ARG A 306 -7.93 20.29 15.69
N PRO A 307 -7.26 21.41 16.00
CA PRO A 307 -7.88 22.73 15.90
C PRO A 307 -8.36 23.08 14.49
N ILE A 308 -7.57 22.75 13.46
CA ILE A 308 -7.91 23.04 12.06
C ILE A 308 -9.15 22.25 11.62
N LEU A 309 -9.27 20.98 12.03
CA LEU A 309 -10.47 20.20 11.77
C LEU A 309 -11.72 20.85 12.37
N ARG A 310 -11.64 21.30 13.62
CA ARG A 310 -12.76 22.02 14.29
C ARG A 310 -13.11 23.32 13.58
N GLU A 311 -12.12 24.08 13.14
CA GLU A 311 -12.29 25.34 12.39
C GLU A 311 -13.09 25.12 11.09
N HIS A 312 -12.87 23.98 10.42
CA HIS A 312 -13.57 23.61 9.19
C HIS A 312 -14.79 22.71 9.40
N GLY A 313 -15.22 22.47 10.64
CA GLY A 313 -16.37 21.62 10.94
C GLY A 313 -16.19 20.14 10.58
N LEU A 314 -14.96 19.66 10.40
CA LEU A 314 -14.65 18.27 10.09
C LEU A 314 -14.42 17.46 11.37
N SER A 315 -14.94 16.23 11.38
CA SER A 315 -14.68 15.25 12.42
C SER A 315 -13.40 14.44 12.11
N LEU A 316 -12.79 13.89 13.16
CA LEU A 316 -11.79 12.85 12.99
C LEU A 316 -12.47 11.56 12.55
N GLY A 317 -11.99 10.96 11.46
CA GLY A 317 -12.48 9.66 11.01
C GLY A 317 -12.33 8.61 12.10
N GLN A 318 -13.44 7.97 12.46
CA GLN A 318 -13.48 6.87 13.42
C GLN A 318 -13.58 5.54 12.70
N VAL A 319 -13.20 4.46 13.39
CA VAL A 319 -13.44 3.13 12.85
C VAL A 319 -14.95 2.90 12.81
N ASP A 320 -15.49 2.61 11.63
CA ASP A 320 -16.85 2.12 11.52
C ASP A 320 -16.87 0.61 11.81
N PRO A 321 -17.48 0.14 12.92
CA PRO A 321 -17.59 -1.29 13.19
C PRO A 321 -18.40 -2.06 12.13
N ALA A 322 -19.26 -1.38 11.36
CA ALA A 322 -20.12 -2.03 10.37
C ALA A 322 -19.38 -2.37 9.08
N THR A 323 -18.59 -1.45 8.54
CA THR A 323 -17.75 -1.68 7.32
C THR A 323 -16.31 -2.06 7.65
N GLY A 324 -15.99 -2.04 8.93
CA GLY A 324 -14.67 -2.14 9.47
C GLY A 324 -13.90 -0.82 9.43
N SER A 325 -14.31 0.25 8.67
CA SER A 325 -13.52 1.33 7.98
C SER A 325 -12.31 1.93 8.72
N MET A 326 -11.21 2.27 7.99
CA MET A 326 -9.95 2.74 8.62
C MET A 326 -10.24 4.02 9.37
N GLY A 327 -9.82 4.05 10.65
CA GLY A 327 -10.29 5.01 11.62
C GLY A 327 -9.36 5.12 12.81
N PHE A 328 -9.52 6.19 13.59
CA PHE A 328 -9.07 6.19 14.97
C PHE A 328 -10.00 5.30 15.81
N SER A 329 -9.47 4.63 16.84
CA SER A 329 -10.26 3.94 17.86
C SER A 329 -10.36 4.84 19.08
N ASP A 330 -11.57 4.98 19.64
CA ASP A 330 -11.81 5.59 20.95
C ASP A 330 -11.30 4.68 22.08
N ASP A 331 -9.98 4.42 22.14
CA ASP A 331 -9.43 3.59 23.21
C ASP A 331 -9.26 4.42 24.49
N ALA A 332 -10.39 4.65 25.17
CA ALA A 332 -10.49 4.76 26.62
C ALA A 332 -10.98 3.44 27.26
N VAL A 333 -11.21 2.38 26.47
CA VAL A 333 -11.57 1.05 26.99
C VAL A 333 -10.58 0.02 26.46
N PRO A 334 -9.78 -0.64 27.32
CA PRO A 334 -8.98 -1.78 26.90
C PRO A 334 -9.91 -2.85 26.37
N ARG A 335 -9.83 -3.18 25.08
CA ARG A 335 -10.56 -4.32 24.52
C ARG A 335 -10.02 -5.58 25.18
N THR A 336 -10.78 -6.16 26.10
CA THR A 336 -10.55 -7.52 26.55
C THR A 336 -10.70 -8.44 25.33
N SER A 337 -9.96 -9.55 25.31
CA SER A 337 -9.87 -10.49 24.18
C SER A 337 -11.22 -11.09 23.73
N ASP A 338 -12.34 -10.71 24.34
CA ASP A 338 -13.70 -11.19 24.10
C ASP A 338 -14.55 -10.35 23.15
N GLN A 339 -14.11 -9.13 22.79
CA GLN A 339 -14.88 -8.21 21.95
C GLN A 339 -14.35 -8.09 20.51
N SER A 340 -13.48 -9.00 20.09
CA SER A 340 -13.06 -9.08 18.68
C SER A 340 -14.21 -9.67 17.84
N PRO A 341 -14.63 -9.03 16.73
CA PRO A 341 -15.60 -9.60 15.78
C PRO A 341 -15.18 -10.98 15.25
N LEU A 342 -13.91 -11.34 15.41
CA LEU A 342 -13.33 -12.61 14.99
C LEU A 342 -13.62 -13.79 15.93
N LYS A 343 -14.23 -13.57 17.11
CA LYS A 343 -14.34 -14.63 18.14
C LYS A 343 -15.53 -15.59 18.00
N ARG A 344 -16.43 -15.37 17.03
CA ARG A 344 -17.47 -16.35 16.69
C ARG A 344 -16.99 -17.48 15.76
N ALA A 345 -15.75 -17.41 15.27
CA ALA A 345 -15.14 -18.47 14.50
C ALA A 345 -14.43 -19.48 15.43
N ASP A 346 -14.92 -20.71 15.40
CA ASP A 346 -14.34 -21.92 16.00
C ASP A 346 -12.80 -21.96 15.85
N PRO A 347 -12.00 -22.28 16.89
CA PRO A 347 -10.52 -22.23 16.85
C PRO A 347 -9.85 -23.19 15.85
N GLY A 348 -10.61 -23.98 15.11
CA GLY A 348 -10.14 -25.13 14.32
C GLY A 348 -9.36 -24.84 13.04
N TYR A 349 -9.07 -23.58 12.69
CA TYR A 349 -8.36 -23.26 11.44
C TYR A 349 -7.25 -22.22 11.62
N ALA A 350 -6.35 -22.46 12.57
CA ALA A 350 -5.05 -21.82 12.61
C ALA A 350 -4.16 -22.40 11.49
N HIS A 351 -3.74 -21.55 10.55
CA HIS A 351 -2.79 -21.91 9.51
C HIS A 351 -1.45 -22.31 10.15
N ARG A 352 -1.12 -23.60 10.14
CA ARG A 352 0.28 -24.06 10.16
C ARG A 352 0.89 -23.66 8.83
N ALA A 353 1.65 -22.58 8.81
CA ALA A 353 2.61 -22.28 7.76
C ALA A 353 3.97 -22.05 8.43
N GLU A 354 4.51 -23.12 9.04
CA GLU A 354 5.94 -23.19 9.29
C GLU A 354 6.62 -23.53 7.96
N TYR A 355 7.18 -22.51 7.31
CA TYR A 355 8.12 -22.70 6.23
C TYR A 355 9.43 -23.23 6.83
N ARG A 356 9.67 -24.54 6.68
CA ARG A 356 10.98 -25.18 6.90
C ARG A 356 11.79 -25.04 5.61
N PRO A 357 13.00 -24.43 5.63
CA PRO A 357 13.87 -24.47 4.48
C PRO A 357 14.32 -25.92 4.23
N THR A 358 14.06 -26.43 3.02
CA THR A 358 14.60 -27.72 2.58
C THR A 358 16.09 -27.57 2.36
N ASN A 359 16.89 -28.18 3.25
CA ASN A 359 18.34 -28.30 3.11
C ASN A 359 18.70 -28.98 1.78
N GLY A 360 19.38 -28.23 0.92
CA GLY A 360 20.14 -28.78 -0.19
C GLY A 360 21.24 -29.71 0.32
N ARG A 361 21.45 -30.78 -0.44
CA ARG A 361 22.38 -31.90 -0.22
C ARG A 361 23.76 -31.45 0.31
N GLN A 362 24.16 -32.03 1.44
CA GLN A 362 25.57 -32.15 1.84
C GLN A 362 26.31 -33.09 0.88
N PRO A 363 27.53 -32.75 0.41
CA PRO A 363 28.46 -33.76 -0.06
C PRO A 363 29.10 -34.49 1.13
N ALA A 364 29.27 -35.80 0.96
CA ALA A 364 29.67 -36.76 1.96
C ALA A 364 31.05 -36.48 2.59
N ARG A 365 31.14 -36.71 3.90
CA ARG A 365 32.39 -36.82 4.67
C ARG A 365 33.00 -38.21 4.47
N THR A 366 34.26 -38.27 4.08
CA THR A 366 35.18 -39.36 4.41
C THR A 366 36.21 -38.84 5.42
N ALA A 367 36.54 -39.69 6.38
CA ALA A 367 37.21 -39.37 7.65
C ALA A 367 38.76 -39.43 7.60
N ALA A 368 39.36 -39.01 8.73
CA ALA A 368 40.75 -39.14 9.20
C ALA A 368 41.76 -38.14 8.57
N SER A 369 42.72 -37.51 9.28
CA SER A 369 43.25 -37.65 10.64
C SER A 369 44.16 -36.43 10.97
N SER A 370 44.45 -36.25 12.27
CA SER A 370 45.64 -35.60 12.88
C SER A 370 45.90 -34.09 12.71
N SER A 371 45.76 -33.36 13.82
CA SER A 371 46.49 -32.12 14.17
C SER A 371 48.01 -32.41 14.31
N PRO A 372 48.93 -31.42 14.27
CA PRO A 372 49.07 -30.44 15.37
C PRO A 372 49.55 -29.01 15.00
N SER A 373 49.15 -28.06 15.86
CA SER A 373 49.94 -26.97 16.48
C SER A 373 51.06 -26.27 15.69
N LEU A 374 50.97 -24.93 15.59
CA LEU A 374 52.02 -24.02 16.08
C LEU A 374 51.52 -22.57 16.26
N ALA A 375 52.01 -21.98 17.35
CA ALA A 375 51.66 -20.69 17.94
C ALA A 375 52.39 -19.48 17.27
N PRO A 376 52.14 -18.22 17.71
CA PRO A 376 52.30 -17.01 16.88
C PRO A 376 53.47 -16.09 17.25
N SER A 377 53.55 -14.98 16.48
CA SER A 377 54.14 -13.63 16.78
C SER A 377 55.51 -13.32 16.13
N PRO A 378 56.01 -12.04 16.06
CA PRO A 378 55.38 -10.75 16.41
C PRO A 378 55.66 -9.54 15.43
N THR A 379 54.89 -8.46 15.65
CA THR A 379 55.18 -6.99 15.54
C THR A 379 56.23 -6.40 14.59
N SER A 380 55.86 -5.29 13.92
CA SER A 380 56.53 -3.98 14.10
C SER A 380 55.72 -2.82 13.47
N ALA A 381 55.70 -1.69 14.18
CA ALA A 381 55.11 -0.40 13.79
C ALA A 381 56.24 0.66 13.64
N PRO A 382 55.98 1.98 13.61
CA PRO A 382 56.03 2.86 12.44
C PRO A 382 57.17 3.92 12.47
N VAL A 383 57.42 4.65 11.37
CA VAL A 383 58.29 5.86 11.37
C VAL A 383 57.70 7.01 10.52
N ARG A 384 57.96 8.22 11.02
CA ARG A 384 57.44 9.56 10.69
C ARG A 384 58.03 10.25 9.43
N ARG A 385 57.20 11.18 8.90
CA ARG A 385 57.42 12.55 8.33
C ARG A 385 58.84 13.06 7.99
N THR A 386 58.95 13.70 6.82
CA THR A 386 59.54 15.05 6.51
C THR A 386 59.01 15.50 5.11
N SER A 387 58.22 16.57 4.97
CA SER A 387 58.53 18.00 4.69
C SER A 387 59.29 18.33 3.39
N SER A 388 58.60 18.94 2.41
CA SER A 388 59.00 20.17 1.65
C SER A 388 58.08 20.38 0.42
N GLY A 389 57.50 21.59 0.27
CA GLY A 389 56.98 22.11 -1.01
C GLY A 389 58.06 22.95 -1.73
N PRO A 390 57.74 23.88 -2.67
CA PRO A 390 56.48 24.18 -3.37
C PRO A 390 56.63 24.23 -4.91
N GLY A 391 55.53 24.39 -5.66
CA GLY A 391 55.57 24.80 -7.08
C GLY A 391 54.30 24.47 -7.87
N GLY A 392 53.44 25.47 -8.10
CA GLY A 392 52.39 25.39 -9.14
C GLY A 392 52.95 25.77 -10.53
N PRO A 393 52.14 26.26 -11.48
CA PRO A 393 50.84 25.78 -11.98
C PRO A 393 50.92 25.47 -13.51
N ARG A 394 49.89 24.85 -14.12
CA ARG A 394 49.29 25.20 -15.44
C ARG A 394 48.44 24.05 -16.05
N LEU A 395 47.19 24.40 -16.35
CA LEU A 395 46.44 24.17 -17.60
C LEU A 395 46.74 22.90 -18.42
N PHE A 396 45.78 21.98 -18.50
CA PHE A 396 44.84 21.82 -19.63
C PHE A 396 43.62 21.02 -19.19
#